data_AF-A0A3D0HAP3-F1
#
_entry.id   AF-A0A3D0HAP3-F1
#
_cell.length_a   1.000
_cell.length_b   1.000
_cell.length_c   1.000
_cell.angle_alpha   90.00
_cell.angle_beta   90.00
_cell.angle_gamma   90.00
#
_symmetry.space_group_name_H-M   'P 1'
#
loop_
_entity.id
_entity.type
_entity.pdbx_description
1 polymer ?
#
loop_
_entity_poly.entity_id
_entity_poly.type
_entity_poly.pdbx_seq_one_letter_code
_entity_poly.pdbx_strand_id
1 'polypeptide(L)'
;EIVKPLGATVTVLTQIIRERGLELAPEEATVLALGLFEDTGSFTFNSTTPEDFEVAAFLRRSGADLNVVADMLTRELTAEQVSLLNELIQSAHTYTIQGID
;
A
#
# COMPACT_ATOMS: atom_id res chain seq x y z
N GLU A 1 -21.55 -5.53 -3.77
CA GLU A 1 -20.33 -4.73 -3.54
C GLU A 1 -20.39 -4.20 -2.10
N ILE A 2 -19.28 -4.17 -1.38
CA ILE A 2 -19.21 -3.65 0.00
C ILE A 2 -18.25 -2.46 -0.01
N VAL A 3 -18.73 -1.28 0.40
CA VAL A 3 -17.94 -0.04 0.45
C VAL A 3 -18.09 0.57 1.84
N LYS A 4 -16.97 0.97 2.45
CA LYS A 4 -16.94 1.62 3.77
C LYS A 4 -15.99 2.83 3.72
N PRO A 5 -16.27 3.91 4.48
CA PRO A 5 -15.40 5.08 4.55
C PRO A 5 -14.22 4.83 5.50
N LEU A 6 -13.27 3.98 5.09
CA LEU A 6 -12.08 3.60 5.85
C LEU A 6 -10.81 4.04 5.13
N GLY A 7 -9.68 4.07 5.83
CA GLY A 7 -8.41 4.49 5.26
C GLY A 7 -7.82 3.50 4.25
N ALA A 8 -8.11 2.21 4.40
CA ALA A 8 -7.60 1.18 3.49
C ALA A 8 -8.65 0.13 3.08
N THR A 9 -8.54 -0.38 1.85
CA THR A 9 -9.42 -1.47 1.37
C THR A 9 -9.18 -2.76 2.15
N VAL A 10 -7.94 -3.02 2.54
CA VAL A 10 -7.56 -4.20 3.35
C VAL A 10 -8.23 -4.21 4.72
N THR A 11 -8.65 -3.05 5.24
CA THR A 11 -9.39 -2.96 6.51
C THR A 11 -10.77 -3.62 6.36
N VAL A 12 -11.47 -3.35 5.25
CA VAL A 12 -12.74 -4.02 4.94
C VAL A 12 -12.54 -5.53 4.79
N LEU A 13 -11.53 -5.93 4.01
CA LEU A 13 -11.26 -7.35 3.74
C LEU A 13 -10.90 -8.11 5.03
N THR A 14 -10.06 -7.52 5.88
CA THR A 14 -9.63 -8.14 7.13
C THR A 14 -10.78 -8.28 8.12
N GLN A 15 -11.70 -7.31 8.17
CA GLN A 15 -12.94 -7.45 8.95
C GLN A 15 -13.77 -8.66 8.48
N ILE A 16 -13.94 -8.85 7.16
CA ILE A 16 -14.67 -9.99 6.61
C ILE A 16 -13.98 -11.32 6.93
N ILE A 17 -12.65 -11.38 6.85
CA ILE A 17 -11.85 -12.57 7.19
C ILE A 17 -12.09 -12.95 8.66
N ARG A 18 -12.03 -11.96 9.56
CA ARG A 18 -12.28 -12.14 11.00
C ARG A 18 -13.71 -12.58 11.29
N GLU A 19 -14.70 -11.95 10.67
CA GLU A 19 -16.12 -12.32 10.82
C GLU A 19 -16.40 -13.76 10.37
N ARG A 20 -15.65 -14.26 9.39
CA ARG A 20 -15.75 -15.63 8.90
C ARG A 20 -14.92 -16.64 9.71
N GLY A 21 -14.15 -16.19 10.70
CA GLY A 21 -13.29 -17.05 11.51
C GLY A 21 -12.17 -17.72 10.72
N LEU A 22 -11.71 -17.09 9.64
CA LEU A 22 -10.60 -17.60 8.84
C LEU A 22 -9.28 -17.18 9.48
N GLU A 23 -8.35 -18.13 9.59
CA GLU A 23 -6.99 -17.86 10.02
C GLU A 23 -6.15 -17.33 8.84
N LEU A 24 -5.22 -16.43 9.13
CA LEU A 24 -4.25 -15.92 8.17
C LEU A 24 -2.91 -16.59 8.40
N ALA A 25 -2.26 -17.02 7.33
CA ALA A 25 -0.84 -17.33 7.39
C ALA A 25 -0.03 -16.04 7.61
N PRO A 26 1.16 -16.11 8.25
CA PRO A 26 2.00 -14.93 8.48
C PRO A 26 2.33 -14.14 7.21
N GLU A 27 2.51 -14.83 6.08
CA GLU A 27 2.80 -14.23 4.79
C GLU A 27 1.58 -13.45 4.24
N GLU A 28 0.37 -14.00 4.39
CA GLU A 28 -0.87 -13.33 4.00
C GLU A 28 -1.12 -12.10 4.87
N ALA A 29 -0.89 -12.22 6.19
CA ALA A 29 -0.98 -11.10 7.12
C ALA A 29 0.02 -10.00 6.77
N THR A 30 1.23 -10.36 6.31
CA THR A 30 2.26 -9.41 5.87
C THR A 30 1.83 -8.66 4.62
N VAL A 31 1.26 -9.34 3.62
CA VAL A 31 0.76 -8.69 2.39
C VAL A 31 -0.41 -7.74 2.70
N LEU A 32 -1.33 -8.15 3.57
CA LEU A 32 -2.43 -7.27 4.01
C LEU A 32 -1.90 -6.06 4.78
N ALA A 33 -0.87 -6.25 5.62
CA ALA A 33 -0.25 -5.15 6.35
C ALA A 33 0.46 -4.19 5.39
N LEU A 34 1.11 -4.68 4.33
CA LEU A 34 1.70 -3.81 3.32
C LEU A 34 0.66 -2.89 2.68
N GLY A 35 -0.48 -3.45 2.24
CA GLY A 35 -1.57 -2.64 1.68
C GLY A 35 -2.14 -1.62 2.67
N LEU A 36 -2.22 -1.98 3.96
CA LEU A 36 -2.71 -1.09 5.00
C LEU A 36 -1.78 0.11 5.20
N PHE A 37 -0.47 -0.15 5.29
CA PHE A 37 0.51 0.91 5.52
C PHE A 37 0.69 1.79 4.28
N GLU A 38 0.57 1.25 3.07
CA GLU A 38 0.58 2.05 1.84
C GLU A 38 -0.63 3.00 1.78
N ASP A 39 -1.86 2.47 1.89
CA ASP A 39 -3.10 3.25 1.76
C ASP A 39 -3.26 4.32 2.87
N THR A 40 -2.70 4.06 4.05
CA THR A 40 -2.78 4.99 5.20
C THR A 40 -1.56 5.92 5.33
N GLY A 41 -0.57 5.78 4.44
CA GLY A 41 0.69 6.51 4.55
C GLY A 41 1.40 6.23 5.88
N SER A 42 1.45 4.95 6.28
CA SER A 42 1.88 4.50 7.61
C SER A 42 1.14 5.22 8.74
N PHE A 43 -0.18 5.32 8.62
CA PHE A 43 -1.10 5.99 9.53
C PHE A 43 -0.93 7.52 9.67
N THR A 44 -0.28 8.18 8.71
CA THR A 44 -0.10 9.64 8.72
C THR A 44 -1.19 10.39 7.94
N PHE A 45 -1.94 9.70 7.07
CA PHE A 45 -3.00 10.33 6.29
C PHE A 45 -4.25 10.59 7.14
N ASN A 46 -4.88 11.76 6.94
CA ASN A 46 -6.11 12.15 7.65
C ASN A 46 -7.32 11.24 7.38
N SER A 47 -7.28 10.44 6.31
CA SER A 47 -8.30 9.44 5.98
C SER A 47 -8.19 8.17 6.82
N THR A 48 -7.08 7.98 7.54
CA THR A 48 -6.88 6.84 8.44
C THR A 48 -7.91 6.85 9.56
N THR A 49 -8.54 5.72 9.82
CA THR A 49 -9.57 5.56 10.86
C THR A 49 -9.09 4.66 12.00
N PRO A 50 -9.76 4.67 13.17
CA PRO A 50 -9.44 3.76 14.27
C PRO A 50 -9.46 2.27 13.86
N GLU A 51 -10.36 1.88 12.97
CA GLU A 51 -10.48 0.52 12.45
C GLU A 51 -9.22 0.06 11.71
N ASP A 52 -8.52 0.98 11.04
CA ASP A 52 -7.25 0.69 10.36
C ASP A 52 -6.19 0.26 11.40
N PHE A 53 -6.13 0.94 12.56
CA PHE A 53 -5.24 0.54 13.66
C PHE A 53 -5.63 -0.80 14.29
N GLU A 54 -6.94 -1.06 14.44
CA GLU A 54 -7.42 -2.35 14.97
C GLU A 54 -7.06 -3.52 14.04
N VAL A 55 -7.18 -3.31 12.73
CA VAL A 55 -6.75 -4.26 11.70
C VAL A 55 -5.24 -4.41 11.73
N ALA A 56 -4.45 -3.34 11.84
CA ALA A 56 -3.00 -3.43 11.99
C ALA A 56 -2.60 -4.32 13.18
N ALA A 57 -3.25 -4.11 14.33
CA ALA A 57 -3.00 -4.91 15.53
C ALA A 57 -3.37 -6.38 15.31
N PHE A 58 -4.45 -6.67 14.58
CA PHE A 58 -4.84 -8.03 14.23
C PHE A 58 -3.85 -8.70 13.28
N LEU A 59 -3.42 -8.01 12.23
CA LEU A 59 -2.45 -8.53 11.26
C LEU A 59 -1.10 -8.79 11.95
N ARG A 60 -0.68 -7.91 12.86
CA ARG A 60 0.54 -8.14 13.66
C ARG A 60 0.41 -9.35 14.58
N ARG A 61 -0.75 -9.55 15.23
CA ARG A 61 -1.02 -10.78 16.00
C ARG A 61 -1.02 -12.03 15.14
N SER A 62 -1.41 -11.90 13.87
CA SER A 62 -1.43 -12.99 12.88
C SER A 62 -0.06 -13.26 12.24
N GLY A 63 1.00 -12.59 12.71
CA GLY A 63 2.37 -12.85 12.28
C GLY A 63 2.90 -11.94 11.18
N ALA A 64 2.21 -10.85 10.84
CA ALA A 64 2.70 -9.90 9.84
C ALA A 64 4.11 -9.37 10.19
N ASP A 65 5.05 -9.44 9.25
CA ASP A 65 6.42 -8.95 9.42
C ASP A 65 6.55 -7.49 8.98
N LEU A 66 6.68 -6.59 9.95
CA LEU A 66 6.79 -5.16 9.69
C LEU A 66 8.14 -4.75 9.11
N ASN A 67 9.19 -5.58 9.21
CA ASN A 67 10.45 -5.30 8.54
C ASN A 67 10.29 -5.47 7.02
N VAL A 68 9.61 -6.53 6.59
CA VAL A 68 9.28 -6.75 5.18
C VAL A 68 8.39 -5.61 4.66
N VAL A 69 7.38 -5.21 5.45
CA VAL A 69 6.53 -4.05 5.08
C VAL A 69 7.38 -2.79 4.91
N ALA A 70 8.24 -2.46 5.87
CA ALA A 70 9.10 -1.27 5.80
C ALA A 70 10.01 -1.30 4.57
N ASP A 71 10.71 -2.41 4.33
CA ASP A 71 11.60 -2.59 3.19
C ASP A 71 10.87 -2.43 1.84
N MET A 72 9.61 -2.88 1.76
CA MET A 72 8.81 -2.77 0.54
C MET A 72 8.23 -1.38 0.31
N LEU A 73 7.92 -0.64 1.39
CA LEU A 73 7.45 0.75 1.31
C LEU A 73 8.59 1.71 0.95
N THR A 74 9.83 1.40 1.34
CA THR A 74 11.01 2.15 0.91
C THR A 74 11.33 1.86 -0.56
N ARG A 75 10.64 2.55 -1.46
CA ARG A 75 10.93 2.59 -2.90
C ARG A 75 11.22 4.01 -3.35
N GLU A 76 12.24 4.60 -2.76
CA GLU A 76 12.79 5.85 -3.28
C GLU A 76 13.78 5.52 -4.41
N LEU A 77 13.66 6.26 -5.51
CA LEU A 77 14.70 6.26 -6.54
C LEU A 77 15.99 6.76 -5.90
N THR A 78 17.09 6.07 -6.13
CA THR A 78 18.42 6.58 -5.76
C THR A 78 18.67 7.94 -6.43
N ALA A 79 19.53 8.76 -5.85
CA ALA A 79 19.89 10.06 -6.45
C ALA A 79 20.36 9.92 -7.92
N GLU A 80 21.08 8.84 -8.23
CA GLU A 80 21.49 8.50 -9.59
C GLU A 80 20.31 8.20 -10.51
N GLN A 81 19.35 7.39 -10.04
CA GLN A 81 18.13 7.10 -10.80
C GLN A 81 17.24 8.33 -10.98
N VAL A 82 17.17 9.24 -10.00
CA VAL A 82 16.47 10.53 -10.13
C VAL A 82 17.17 11.41 -11.17
N SER A 83 18.50 11.45 -11.19
CA SER A 83 19.27 12.18 -12.20
C SER A 83 18.99 11.61 -13.60
N LEU A 84 19.04 10.29 -13.75
CA LEU A 84 18.75 9.61 -15.02
C LEU A 84 17.31 9.86 -15.46
N LEU A 85 16.33 9.79 -14.56
CA LEU A 85 14.95 10.10 -14.86
C LEU A 85 14.78 11.54 -15.38
N ASN A 86 15.47 12.50 -14.77
CA ASN A 86 15.47 13.88 -15.25
C ASN A 86 16.06 14.01 -16.66
N GLU A 87 17.16 13.31 -16.95
CA GLU A 87 17.75 13.30 -18.30
C GLU A 87 16.80 12.69 -19.33
N LEU A 88 16.12 11.58 -18.99
CA LEU A 88 15.12 10.95 -19.85
C LEU A 88 13.94 11.87 -20.13
N ILE A 89 13.43 12.58 -19.11
CA ILE A 89 12.35 13.55 -19.26
C ILE A 89 12.78 14.73 -20.14
N GLN A 90 13.99 15.27 -19.93
CA GLN A 90 14.50 16.41 -20.70
C GLN A 90 14.81 16.06 -22.16
N SER A 91 15.21 14.82 -22.42
CA SER A 91 15.50 14.33 -23.77
C SER A 91 14.30 13.70 -24.46
N ALA A 92 13.15 13.55 -23.79
CA ALA A 92 11.94 13.01 -24.39
C ALA A 92 11.42 13.91 -25.52
N HIS A 93 11.10 13.31 -26.66
CA HIS A 93 10.50 14.00 -27.81
C HIS A 93 9.13 13.40 -28.07
N THR A 94 8.08 14.22 -27.99
CA THR A 94 6.72 13.82 -28.35
C THR A 94 6.51 14.08 -29.84
N TYR A 95 5.97 13.08 -30.55
CA TYR A 95 5.61 13.20 -31.95
C TYR A 95 4.12 12.95 -32.12
N THR A 96 3.37 13.92 -32.61
CA THR A 96 1.95 13.74 -32.94
C THR A 96 1.82 13.05 -34.30
N ILE A 97 1.19 11.87 -34.34
CA ILE A 97 0.95 11.12 -35.57
C ILE A 97 -0.56 10.99 -35.78
N GLN A 98 -1.05 11.53 -36.91
CA GLN A 98 -2.48 11.52 -37.28
C GLN A 98 -3.42 12.17 -36.23
N GLY A 99 -2.93 13.14 -35.46
CA GLY A 99 -3.75 13.94 -34.54
C GLY A 99 -4.12 13.25 -33.23
N ILE A 100 -3.44 12.14 -32.90
CA ILE A 100 -3.49 11.52 -31.58
C ILE A 100 -2.15 11.86 -30.90
N ASP A 101 -2.22 12.53 -29.75
CA ASP A 101 -1.08 12.88 -28.90
C ASP A 101 -0.60 11.69 -28.06
#